data_AF-A0A959C5P2-F1
#
_entry.id   AF-A0A959C5P2-F1
#
_cell.length_a   1.000
_cell.length_b   1.000
_cell.length_c   1.000
_cell.angle_alpha   90.00
_cell.angle_beta   90.00
_cell.angle_gamma   90.00
#
_symmetry.space_group_name_H-M   'P 1'
#
loop_
_entity.id
_entity.type
_entity.pdbx_description
1 polymer ?
#
loop_
_entity_poly.entity_id
_entity_poly.type
_entity_poly.pdbx_seq_one_letter_code
_entity_poly.pdbx_strand_id
1 'polypeptide(L)' 'MSQFPVGLKHATLAVKSFFCIDAHTCGNPVRVVAGGGPALEGGNMSEKRQHFMRDYDWIRRGLMYEPRGH' A
#
# COMPACT_ATOMS: atom_id res chain seq x y z
N MET A 1 43.50 5.76 -19.41
CA MET A 1 42.27 5.99 -20.19
C MET A 1 41.46 4.69 -20.15
N SER A 2 40.84 4.42 -19.02
CA SER A 2 39.38 4.56 -18.78
C SER A 2 38.55 3.45 -19.43
N GLN A 3 38.61 2.25 -18.86
CA GLN A 3 37.53 1.28 -19.00
C GLN A 3 36.52 1.55 -17.87
N PHE A 4 35.37 2.07 -18.27
CA PHE A 4 34.21 2.32 -17.41
C PHE A 4 33.64 0.99 -16.89
N PRO A 5 33.20 0.89 -15.62
CA PRO A 5 32.47 -0.29 -15.16
C PRO A 5 31.06 -0.31 -15.75
N VAL A 6 30.84 -1.24 -16.67
CA VAL A 6 29.52 -1.64 -17.17
C VAL A 6 28.86 -2.52 -16.11
N GLY A 7 27.85 -2.00 -15.43
CA GLY A 7 27.17 -2.77 -14.40
C GLY A 7 26.32 -1.94 -13.45
N LEU A 8 25.55 -0.99 -13.99
CA LEU A 8 24.43 -0.43 -13.25
C LEU A 8 23.41 -1.57 -13.07
N LYS A 9 23.50 -2.30 -11.95
CA LYS A 9 22.44 -3.21 -11.51
C LYS A 9 21.19 -2.36 -11.50
N HIS A 10 20.26 -2.61 -12.42
CA HIS A 10 18.95 -1.97 -12.40
C HIS A 10 18.39 -2.18 -11.00
N ALA A 11 18.36 -1.12 -10.20
CA ALA A 11 17.60 -1.12 -8.97
C ALA A 11 16.16 -1.19 -9.41
N THR A 12 15.60 -2.39 -9.52
CA THR A 12 14.16 -2.58 -9.64
C THR A 12 13.58 -1.97 -8.37
N LEU A 13 13.12 -0.71 -8.46
CA LEU A 13 12.38 -0.07 -7.38
C LEU A 13 11.27 -1.05 -6.99
N ALA A 14 11.30 -1.53 -5.75
CA ALA A 14 10.31 -2.49 -5.29
C ALA A 14 8.94 -1.82 -5.32
N VAL A 15 8.16 -2.11 -6.36
CA VAL A 15 6.79 -1.59 -6.50
C VAL A 15 5.90 -2.40 -5.56
N LYS A 16 5.21 -1.71 -4.65
CA LYS A 16 4.18 -2.31 -3.79
C LYS A 16 2.85 -2.28 -4.53
N SER A 17 2.28 -3.44 -4.83
CA SER A 17 0.97 -3.60 -5.47
C SER A 17 -0.12 -4.01 -4.48
N PHE A 18 -1.30 -3.42 -4.59
CA PHE A 18 -2.50 -3.81 -3.84
C PHE A 18 -3.59 -4.23 -4.82
N PHE A 19 -4.28 -5.33 -4.51
CA PHE A 19 -5.46 -5.75 -5.26
C PHE A 19 -6.69 -5.11 -4.63
N CYS A 20 -7.31 -4.16 -5.34
CA CYS A 20 -8.42 -3.37 -4.84
C CYS A 20 -9.69 -3.64 -5.67
N ILE A 21 -10.83 -3.71 -4.99
CA ILE A 21 -12.16 -3.75 -5.58
C ILE A 21 -12.87 -2.47 -5.15
N ASP A 22 -13.19 -1.62 -6.13
CA ASP A 22 -13.90 -0.36 -5.91
C ASP A 22 -15.39 -0.55 -6.18
N ALA A 23 -16.23 0.02 -5.31
CA ALA A 23 -17.68 -0.05 -5.37
C ALA A 23 -18.29 1.24 -4.79
N HIS A 24 -19.62 1.33 -4.75
CA HIS A 24 -20.30 2.39 -4.03
C HIS A 24 -21.60 1.87 -3.41
N THR A 25 -22.00 2.49 -2.30
CA THR A 25 -23.31 2.28 -1.68
C THR A 25 -24.02 3.61 -1.65
N CYS A 26 -25.14 3.73 -2.35
CA CYS A 26 -25.94 4.98 -2.45
C CYS A 26 -25.09 6.20 -2.87
N GLY A 27 -24.08 6.00 -3.71
CA GLY A 27 -23.19 7.06 -4.19
C GLY A 27 -21.96 7.34 -3.32
N ASN A 28 -21.86 6.73 -2.14
CA ASN A 28 -20.65 6.81 -1.31
C ASN A 28 -19.63 5.76 -1.78
N PRO A 29 -18.43 6.15 -2.24
CA PRO A 29 -17.43 5.22 -2.73
C PRO A 29 -16.85 4.35 -1.60
N VAL A 30 -16.56 3.10 -1.94
CA VAL A 30 -15.93 2.11 -1.05
C VAL A 30 -14.82 1.42 -1.83
N ARG A 31 -13.63 1.34 -1.23
CA ARG A 31 -12.49 0.59 -1.76
C ARG A 31 -12.14 -0.56 -0.82
N VAL A 32 -12.24 -1.78 -1.31
CA VAL A 32 -11.85 -2.99 -0.58
C VAL A 32 -10.47 -3.43 -1.04
N VAL A 33 -9.49 -3.44 -0.14
CA VAL A 33 -8.17 -4.02 -0.40
C VAL A 33 -8.23 -5.53 -0.13
N ALA A 34 -8.37 -6.32 -1.20
CA ALA A 34 -8.48 -7.77 -1.13
C ALA A 34 -7.12 -8.49 -1.13
N GLY A 35 -6.02 -7.80 -1.45
CA GLY A 35 -4.67 -8.37 -1.41
C GLY A 35 -3.55 -7.33 -1.37
N GLY A 36 -2.35 -7.75 -0.95
CA GLY A 36 -1.15 -6.90 -0.86
C GLY A 36 -0.97 -6.15 0.47
N GLY A 37 -1.92 -6.29 1.40
CA GLY A 37 -1.85 -5.72 2.74
C GLY A 37 -0.80 -6.39 3.65
N PRO A 38 -0.36 -5.72 4.72
CA PRO A 38 0.58 -6.27 5.69
C PRO A 38 -0.11 -7.30 6.62
N ALA A 39 0.68 -8.18 7.22
CA ALA A 39 0.19 -9.02 8.31
C ALA A 39 0.00 -8.17 9.57
N LEU A 40 -1.20 -8.23 10.17
CA LEU A 40 -1.54 -7.44 11.35
C LEU A 40 -1.55 -8.30 12.60
N GLU A 41 -0.72 -7.92 13.56
CA GLU A 41 -0.75 -8.39 14.95
C GLU A 41 -1.97 -7.89 15.73
N GLY A 42 -2.45 -8.71 16.66
CA GLY A 42 -3.62 -8.43 17.51
C GLY A 42 -4.61 -9.60 17.55
N GLY A 43 -5.15 -9.89 18.73
CA GLY A 43 -6.16 -10.93 18.96
C GLY A 43 -7.56 -10.54 18.51
N ASN A 44 -7.82 -9.24 18.31
CA ASN A 44 -9.09 -8.70 17.83
C ASN A 44 -8.88 -7.59 16.78
N MET A 45 -9.98 -7.14 16.17
CA MET A 45 -9.93 -6.12 15.12
C MET A 45 -9.50 -4.74 15.61
N SER A 46 -9.74 -4.39 16.88
CA SER A 46 -9.32 -3.11 17.44
C SER A 46 -7.79 -3.04 17.55
N GLU A 47 -7.17 -4.11 18.06
CA GLU A 47 -5.71 -4.23 18.15
C GLU A 47 -5.05 -4.22 16.77
N LYS A 48 -5.60 -4.99 15.81
CA LYS A 48 -5.14 -4.98 14.42
C LYS A 48 -5.23 -3.60 13.79
N ARG A 49 -6.32 -2.86 14.06
CA ARG A 49 -6.48 -1.48 13.59
C ARG A 49 -5.43 -0.56 14.20
N GLN A 50 -5.17 -0.67 15.51
CA GLN A 50 -4.14 0.13 16.18
C GLN A 50 -2.75 -0.13 15.61
N HIS A 51 -2.40 -1.39 15.38
CA HIS A 51 -1.16 -1.78 14.72
C HIS A 51 -1.06 -1.20 13.29
N PHE A 52 -2.14 -1.32 12.50
CA PHE A 52 -2.19 -0.75 11.15
C PHE A 52 -1.97 0.77 11.15
N MET A 53 -2.61 1.51 12.06
CA MET A 53 -2.42 2.96 12.15
C MET A 53 -1.03 3.37 12.63
N ARG A 54 -0.41 2.60 13.53
CA ARG A 54 0.91 2.92 14.06
C ARG A 54 2.01 2.72 13.02
N ASP A 55 1.98 1.58 12.33
CA ASP A 55 3.13 1.11 11.53
C ASP A 55 2.87 1.16 10.01
N TYR A 56 1.60 1.20 9.58
CA TYR A 56 1.22 1.07 8.17
C TYR A 56 0.29 2.18 7.66
N ASP A 57 0.15 3.30 8.38
CA ASP A 57 -0.72 4.42 7.95
C ASP A 57 -0.34 5.00 6.58
N TRP A 58 0.91 4.84 6.14
CA TRP A 58 1.34 5.20 4.79
C TRP A 58 0.54 4.49 3.69
N ILE A 59 0.03 3.28 3.94
CA ILE A 59 -0.85 2.55 3.01
C ILE A 59 -2.17 3.28 2.88
N ARG A 60 -2.79 3.65 4.00
CA ARG A 60 -4.05 4.40 4.01
C ARG A 60 -3.90 5.73 3.28
N ARG A 61 -2.86 6.51 3.61
CA ARG A 61 -2.58 7.79 2.93
C ARG A 61 -2.36 7.58 1.44
N GLY A 62 -1.57 6.59 1.05
CA GLY A 62 -1.29 6.30 -0.35
C GLY A 62 -2.51 5.82 -1.15
N LEU A 63 -3.49 5.16 -0.51
CA LEU A 63 -4.68 4.63 -1.19
C LEU A 63 -5.89 5.58 -1.15
N MET A 64 -5.95 6.49 -0.16
CA MET A 64 -7.11 7.34 0.09
C MET A 64 -6.89 8.79 -0.31
N TYR A 65 -5.66 9.30 -0.30
CA TYR A 65 -5.39 10.66 -0.74
C TYR A 65 -5.11 10.70 -2.25
N GLU A 66 -5.18 11.91 -2.82
CA GLU A 66 -4.74 12.14 -4.19
C GLU A 66 -3.29 11.65 -4.39
N PRO A 67 -2.95 11.07 -5.56
CA PRO A 67 -3.75 10.98 -6.78
C PRO A 67 -4.65 9.74 -6.90
N ARG A 68 -4.71 8.86 -5.88
CA ARG A 68 -5.43 7.57 -5.99
C ARG A 68 -6.82 7.58 -5.36
N GLY A 69 -7.02 8.41 -4.36
CA GLY A 69 -8.33 8.71 -3.79
C GLY A 69 -8.64 10.20 -3.94
N HIS A 70 -9.54 10.68 -3.09
CA HIS A 70 -10.02 12.06 -3.07
C HIS A 70 -10.43 12.45 -1.64
#